data_AF-A0ABD0NCY8-F1
#
_entry.id   AF-A0ABD0NCY8-F1
#
_cell.length_a   1.000
_cell.length_b   1.000
_cell.length_c   1.000
_cell.angle_alpha   90.00
_cell.angle_beta   90.00
_cell.angle_gamma   90.00
#
_symmetry.space_group_name_H-M   'P 1'
#
loop_
_entity.id
_entity.type
_entity.pdbx_description
1 polymer ?
#
loop_
_entity_poly.entity_id
_entity_poly.type
_entity_poly.pdbx_seq_one_letter_code
_entity_poly.pdbx_strand_id
1 'polypeptide(L)'
;MAYSDFIQHFSKLEICNLTPDTLSSDTMSRWNYSQFEGDWRVGSTAGGCRNNSDTFCSNPQFVIKLEEEDDDPHDGENGCTILVGLMQKDCRKDKRIGRDLNTIGFAIYK
;
A
#
# COMPACT_ATOMS: atom_id res chain seq x y z
N MET A 1 18.72 14.85 -22.80
CA MET A 1 19.03 15.29 -21.44
C MET A 1 20.01 14.30 -20.85
N ALA A 2 21.11 14.75 -20.25
CA ALA A 2 22.00 13.83 -19.55
C ALA A 2 21.36 13.40 -18.21
N TYR A 3 21.72 12.23 -17.69
CA TYR A 3 21.23 11.77 -16.39
C TYR A 3 21.55 12.78 -15.27
N SER A 4 22.71 13.44 -15.35
CA SER A 4 23.10 14.52 -14.45
C SER A 4 22.09 15.67 -14.43
N ASP A 5 21.59 16.08 -15.60
CA ASP A 5 20.61 17.15 -15.71
C ASP A 5 19.26 16.71 -15.11
N PHE A 6 18.88 15.45 -15.30
CA PHE A 6 17.65 14.91 -14.72
C PHE A 6 17.70 14.96 -13.19
N ILE A 7 18.81 14.50 -12.59
CA ILE A 7 19.02 14.55 -11.14
C ILE A 7 19.08 15.99 -10.62
N GLN A 8 19.57 16.94 -11.42
CA GLN A 8 19.61 18.35 -11.03
C GLN A 8 18.24 19.04 -11.08
N HIS A 9 17.38 18.64 -12.03
CA HIS A 9 16.12 19.36 -12.29
C HIS A 9 14.86 18.66 -11.79
N PHE A 10 14.91 17.36 -11.51
CA PHE A 10 13.76 16.58 -11.05
C PHE A 10 14.01 15.99 -9.66
N SER A 11 12.99 16.09 -8.81
CA SER A 11 13.03 15.56 -7.43
C SER A 11 12.21 14.29 -7.24
N LYS A 12 11.35 13.94 -8.21
CA LYS A 12 10.44 12.80 -8.11
C LYS A 12 10.34 12.06 -9.45
N LEU A 13 10.49 10.75 -9.38
CA LEU A 13 10.22 9.82 -10.47
C LEU A 13 9.11 8.87 -10.00
N GLU A 14 8.03 8.80 -10.76
CA GLU A 14 6.94 7.85 -10.52
C GLU A 14 6.91 6.85 -11.68
N ILE A 15 7.00 5.56 -11.36
CA ILE A 15 6.96 4.47 -12.33
C ILE A 15 5.77 3.58 -11.99
N CYS A 16 4.93 3.31 -13.00
CA CYS A 16 3.77 2.44 -12.86
C CYS A 16 4.02 1.16 -13.65
N ASN A 17 4.26 0.05 -12.95
CA ASN A 17 4.41 -1.26 -13.56
C ASN A 17 3.05 -1.90 -13.86
N LEU A 18 3.00 -2.74 -14.89
CA LEU A 18 1.82 -3.54 -15.22
C LEU A 18 1.68 -4.77 -14.33
N THR A 19 2.80 -5.26 -13.79
CA THR A 19 2.85 -6.35 -12.83
C THR A 19 3.35 -5.84 -11.48
N PRO A 20 3.03 -6.52 -10.37
CA PRO A 20 3.54 -6.15 -9.04
C PRO A 20 5.04 -6.39 -8.86
N ASP A 21 5.72 -6.92 -9.88
CA ASP A 21 7.16 -7.18 -9.85
C ASP A 21 7.96 -5.88 -9.69
N THR A 22 9.08 -5.99 -8.97
CA THR A 22 10.05 -4.92 -8.85
C THR A 22 10.84 -4.79 -10.16
N LEU A 23 11.21 -3.56 -10.52
CA LEU A 23 11.99 -3.29 -11.74
C LEU A 23 13.40 -3.92 -11.74
N SER A 24 13.84 -4.40 -10.58
CA SER A 24 15.14 -5.02 -10.35
C SER A 24 15.11 -6.54 -10.45
N SER A 25 13.93 -7.17 -10.54
CA SER A 25 13.84 -8.62 -10.71
C SER A 25 13.97 -8.99 -12.18
N ASP A 26 14.96 -9.83 -12.49
CA ASP A 26 15.12 -10.44 -13.82
C ASP A 26 14.15 -11.62 -14.03
N THR A 27 13.35 -11.98 -13.01
CA THR A 27 12.39 -13.08 -13.05
C THR A 27 10.95 -12.57 -12.87
N MET A 28 10.03 -13.16 -13.62
CA MET A 28 8.60 -12.84 -13.54
C MET A 28 7.96 -13.69 -12.45
N SER A 29 7.52 -13.06 -11.37
CA SER A 29 6.87 -13.76 -10.26
C SER A 29 5.37 -13.96 -10.52
N ARG A 30 4.79 -15.00 -9.92
CA ARG A 30 3.34 -15.27 -10.00
C ARG A 30 2.66 -14.63 -8.81
N TRP A 31 1.84 -13.61 -9.06
CA TRP A 31 1.14 -12.88 -8.02
C TRP A 31 -0.31 -13.34 -7.86
N ASN A 32 -0.70 -13.58 -6.60
CA ASN A 32 -2.11 -13.71 -6.23
C ASN A 32 -2.67 -12.34 -5.84
N TYR A 33 -3.82 -11.98 -6.41
CA TYR A 33 -4.47 -10.69 -6.15
C TYR A 33 -5.74 -10.86 -5.33
N SER A 34 -5.89 -10.04 -4.30
CA SER A 34 -7.13 -9.92 -3.52
C SER A 34 -7.41 -8.45 -3.24
N GLN A 35 -8.67 -8.05 -3.43
CA GLN A 35 -9.12 -6.67 -3.22
C GLN A 35 -10.27 -6.65 -2.23
N PHE A 36 -10.18 -5.71 -1.30
CA PHE A 36 -11.24 -5.44 -0.34
C PHE A 36 -11.68 -3.99 -0.44
N GLU A 37 -12.97 -3.77 -0.22
CA GLU A 37 -13.55 -2.45 -0.13
C GLU A 37 -14.12 -2.23 1.27
N GLY A 38 -13.95 -1.02 1.78
CA GLY A 38 -14.43 -0.65 3.11
C GLY A 38 -14.55 0.86 3.24
N ASP A 39 -15.06 1.29 4.38
CA ASP A 39 -15.29 2.71 4.66
C ASP A 39 -15.07 3.04 6.14
N TRP A 40 -14.66 4.29 6.40
CA TRP A 40 -14.48 4.84 7.74
C TRP A 40 -15.61 5.81 8.05
N ARG A 41 -16.52 5.43 8.96
CA ARG A 41 -17.64 6.28 9.42
C ARG A 41 -17.40 6.78 10.82
N VAL A 42 -17.60 8.09 11.00
CA VAL A 42 -17.56 8.75 12.32
C VAL A 42 -18.56 8.07 13.26
N GLY A 43 -18.12 7.72 14.46
CA GLY A 43 -18.93 7.05 15.48
C GLY A 43 -19.04 5.53 15.33
N SER A 44 -18.38 4.93 14.33
CA SER A 44 -18.35 3.48 14.14
C SER A 44 -16.93 3.03 13.76
N THR A 45 -16.61 2.98 12.46
CA THR A 45 -15.35 2.40 11.96
C THR A 45 -14.19 3.39 11.87
N ALA A 46 -14.41 4.70 12.04
CA ALA A 46 -13.36 5.72 11.98
C ALA A 46 -12.52 5.76 13.28
N GLY A 47 -11.71 4.72 13.50
CA GLY A 47 -10.93 4.51 14.72
C GLY A 47 -9.64 5.35 14.84
N GLY A 48 -9.19 5.97 13.75
CA GLY A 48 -7.96 6.75 13.71
C GLY A 48 -6.69 5.89 13.60
N CYS A 49 -5.54 6.47 13.93
CA CYS A 49 -4.24 5.81 13.85
C CYS A 49 -3.84 5.15 15.18
N ARG A 50 -2.68 4.47 15.23
CA ARG A 50 -2.23 3.74 16.43
C ARG A 50 -2.10 4.62 17.69
N ASN A 51 -1.91 5.93 17.51
CA ASN A 51 -1.85 6.91 18.60
C ASN A 51 -3.19 7.07 19.32
N ASN A 52 -4.29 6.60 18.75
CA ASN A 52 -5.64 6.63 19.33
C ASN A 52 -6.02 5.23 19.86
N SER A 53 -5.37 4.76 20.92
CA SER A 53 -5.52 3.39 21.43
C SER A 53 -6.97 2.96 21.67
N ASP A 54 -7.81 3.87 22.15
CA ASP A 54 -9.17 3.58 22.60
C ASP A 54 -10.12 3.31 21.43
N THR A 55 -9.84 3.90 20.27
CA THR A 55 -10.69 3.80 19.08
C THR A 55 -10.04 3.01 17.96
N PHE A 56 -8.72 2.80 17.97
CA PHE A 56 -7.98 2.17 16.88
C PHE A 56 -8.52 0.79 16.49
N CYS A 57 -8.99 0.01 17.47
CA CYS A 57 -9.53 -1.33 17.24
C CYS A 57 -10.87 -1.35 16.47
N SER A 58 -11.57 -0.21 16.36
CA SER A 58 -12.83 -0.12 15.61
C SER A 58 -12.64 0.00 14.09
N ASN A 59 -11.41 0.24 13.63
CA ASN A 59 -11.08 0.22 12.21
C ASN A 59 -11.36 -1.17 11.61
N PRO A 60 -11.74 -1.25 10.31
CA PRO A 60 -11.88 -2.53 9.62
C PRO A 60 -10.57 -3.34 9.68
N GLN A 61 -10.68 -4.63 9.95
CA GLN A 61 -9.55 -5.56 10.05
C GLN A 61 -9.63 -6.61 8.95
N PHE A 62 -8.49 -6.91 8.34
CA PHE A 62 -8.38 -7.89 7.26
C PHE A 62 -7.36 -8.95 7.65
N VAL A 63 -7.68 -10.20 7.37
CA VAL A 63 -6.80 -11.34 7.65
C VAL A 63 -6.08 -11.71 6.36
N ILE A 64 -4.75 -11.78 6.44
CA ILE A 64 -3.90 -12.27 5.35
C ILE A 64 -3.31 -13.60 5.82
N LYS A 65 -3.43 -14.63 4.99
CA LYS A 65 -2.82 -15.94 5.23
C LYS A 65 -1.65 -16.10 4.28
N LEU A 66 -0.49 -16.39 4.83
CA LEU A 66 0.74 -16.69 4.10
C LEU A 66 1.00 -18.17 4.31
N GLU A 67 0.78 -18.98 3.26
CA GLU A 67 0.83 -20.45 3.35
C GLU A 67 2.11 -21.03 2.74
N GLU A 68 2.54 -20.50 1.59
CA GLU A 68 3.71 -20.99 0.84
C GLU A 68 4.83 -19.95 0.87
N GLU A 69 6.04 -20.37 1.26
CA GLU A 69 7.27 -19.57 1.16
C GLU A 69 7.64 -19.36 -0.32
N ASP A 70 8.24 -18.22 -0.64
CA ASP A 70 8.66 -17.91 -2.00
C ASP A 70 9.85 -18.79 -2.39
N ASP A 71 9.82 -19.35 -3.60
CA ASP A 71 10.91 -20.17 -4.16
C ASP A 71 12.12 -19.34 -4.63
N ASP A 72 12.25 -18.06 -4.23
CA ASP A 72 13.30 -17.16 -4.73
C ASP A 72 14.66 -17.47 -4.08
N PRO A 73 15.66 -17.97 -4.84
CA PRO A 73 16.97 -18.28 -4.30
C PRO A 73 17.88 -17.06 -4.11
N HIS A 74 17.43 -15.83 -4.46
CA HIS A 74 18.29 -14.64 -4.49
C HIS A 74 18.22 -13.73 -3.27
N ASP A 75 17.17 -13.81 -2.43
CA ASP A 75 17.06 -12.94 -1.24
C ASP A 75 17.69 -13.54 0.03
N GLY A 76 17.99 -14.84 0.05
CA GLY A 76 18.63 -15.51 1.20
C GLY A 76 17.78 -15.53 2.48
N GLU A 77 16.54 -15.07 2.41
CA GLU A 77 15.53 -15.12 3.47
C GLU A 77 14.40 -16.07 3.05
N ASN A 78 14.11 -17.07 3.90
CA ASN A 78 12.91 -17.89 3.74
C ASN A 78 11.69 -17.09 4.24
N GLY A 79 10.81 -16.69 3.32
CA GLY A 79 9.62 -15.93 3.66
C GLY A 79 8.62 -15.85 2.51
N CYS A 80 7.50 -15.16 2.75
CA CYS A 80 6.47 -14.88 1.74
C CYS A 80 6.43 -13.39 1.46
N THR A 81 6.53 -13.00 0.18
CA THR A 81 6.49 -11.61 -0.25
C THR A 81 5.05 -11.18 -0.49
N ILE A 82 4.65 -10.06 0.11
CA ILE A 82 3.34 -9.44 -0.12
C ILE A 82 3.46 -7.97 -0.46
N LEU A 83 2.56 -7.51 -1.33
CA LEU A 83 2.35 -6.11 -1.64
C LEU A 83 0.97 -5.68 -1.14
N VAL A 84 0.93 -4.73 -0.21
CA VAL A 84 -0.32 -4.18 0.34
C VAL A 84 -0.48 -2.73 -0.10
N GLY A 85 -1.54 -2.46 -0.87
CA GLY A 85 -1.91 -1.12 -1.31
C GLY A 85 -3.20 -0.64 -0.66
N LEU A 86 -3.16 0.48 0.05
CA LEU A 86 -4.34 1.15 0.60
C LEU A 86 -4.66 2.41 -0.19
N MET A 87 -5.85 2.49 -0.78
CA MET A 87 -6.27 3.62 -1.61
C MET A 87 -7.59 4.23 -1.10
N GLN A 88 -7.64 5.57 -1.03
CA GLN A 88 -8.87 6.31 -0.76
C GLN A 88 -9.64 6.60 -2.07
N LYS A 89 -10.96 6.47 -2.02
CA LYS A 89 -11.87 6.65 -3.16
C LYS A 89 -12.41 8.09 -3.21
N ASP A 90 -12.94 8.47 -4.37
CA ASP A 90 -13.69 9.72 -4.59
C ASP A 90 -12.95 11.04 -4.28
N CYS A 91 -11.62 11.01 -4.18
CA CYS A 91 -10.77 12.17 -3.89
C CYS A 91 -11.06 13.42 -4.73
N ARG A 92 -11.45 13.23 -6.00
CA ARG A 92 -11.78 14.35 -6.91
C ARG A 92 -13.11 15.03 -6.53
N LYS A 93 -14.08 14.28 -6.03
CA LYS A 93 -15.36 14.82 -5.56
C LYS A 93 -15.15 15.58 -4.26
N ASP A 94 -14.39 15.01 -3.33
CA ASP A 94 -14.08 15.64 -2.04
C ASP A 94 -13.32 16.97 -2.21
N LYS A 95 -12.33 17.02 -3.11
CA LYS A 95 -11.63 18.27 -3.45
C LYS A 95 -12.55 19.37 -3.97
N ARG A 96 -13.62 19.03 -4.70
CA ARG A 96 -14.61 20.04 -5.17
C ARG A 96 -15.40 20.67 -4.04
N ILE A 97 -15.51 19.98 -2.90
CA ILE A 97 -16.22 20.44 -1.70
C ILE A 97 -15.20 21.02 -0.69
N GLY A 98 -13.95 21.20 -1.08
CA GLY A 98 -12.88 21.77 -0.24
C GLY A 98 -12.32 20.80 0.79
N ARG A 99 -12.54 19.48 0.64
CA ARG A 99 -11.91 18.46 1.47
C ARG A 99 -10.61 17.98 0.84
N ASP A 100 -9.55 17.97 1.64
CA ASP A 100 -8.26 17.41 1.27
C ASP A 100 -8.22 15.89 1.42
N LEU A 101 -7.17 15.28 0.86
CA LEU A 101 -6.88 13.87 1.05
C LEU A 101 -6.63 13.57 2.52
N ASN A 102 -7.21 12.48 3.01
CA ASN A 102 -6.90 12.02 4.37
C ASN A 102 -5.46 11.46 4.42
N THR A 103 -4.79 11.67 5.55
CA THR A 103 -3.55 10.94 5.85
C THR A 103 -3.94 9.51 6.22
N ILE A 104 -3.61 8.57 5.34
CA ILE A 104 -3.96 7.16 5.47
C ILE A 104 -2.71 6.30 5.65
N GLY A 105 -2.88 5.17 6.32
CA GLY A 105 -1.85 4.17 6.54
C GLY A 105 -2.47 2.93 7.18
N PHE A 106 -1.68 1.86 7.29
CA PHE A 106 -2.10 0.61 7.92
C PHE A 106 -0.97 0.05 8.79
N ALA A 107 -1.32 -0.87 9.68
CA ALA A 107 -0.39 -1.62 10.50
C ALA A 107 -0.69 -3.11 10.34
N ILE A 108 0.37 -3.92 10.21
CA ILE A 108 0.26 -5.38 10.11
C ILE A 108 0.66 -5.97 11.46
N TYR A 109 -0.16 -6.90 11.95
CA TYR A 109 0.09 -7.64 13.20
C TYR A 109 0.23 -9.13 12.88
N LYS A 110 1.01 -9.83 13.69
CA LYS A 110 1.19 -11.28 13.65
C LYS A 110 0.28 -11.97 14.66
#